data_AF-A0A523U2R7-F1
#
_entry.id   AF-A0A523U2R7-F1
#
_cell.length_a   1.000
_cell.length_b   1.000
_cell.length_c   1.000
_cell.angle_alpha   90.00
_cell.angle_beta   90.00
_cell.angle_gamma   90.00
#
_symmetry.space_group_name_H-M   'P 1'
#
loop_
_entity.id
_entity.type
_entity.pdbx_description
1 polymer ?
#
loop_
_entity_poly.entity_id
_entity_poly.type
_entity_poly.pdbx_seq_one_letter_code
_entity_poly.pdbx_strand_id
1 'polypeptide(L)'
;MKNIWFGNKTYTAFIAVLLIGLKLSALYPSRAATPPTPTQSGQEVWLNVFVHGIMSIKPHVSWNNFMLFVKDEIDGTLYEKTVELMREDSFFYKNQAMQRIGLHRVDPTNTTDNSSASLSFTMEEINKHYGLQKTTHYYTFGWSGLLSQKRRYKDSKDLFVSLEKEIKKVQQQYDNPSIKVRIIGYSHGGNVSLNLGLVHQKEFPQSTLRVDELVLLGTPVLTDTDHLINDEIFNKIFNLYSLSDRVQKLDFFSPKQFFASRVFRPRKGFTLPKKLVQIQLKVTRCKDRTRACPKKFELAKDLNKRSVVYGKTGLLRDVSPGHFELWFFGWTPVRYRNHYPLHPLPTVSLAPVLTYHADKISASLTPEQSVVADIRPEHNIIIFRPQNSRHVHSTIPYIAPKKLEQLKQTILQHEPKLYSDEIYNDHIQDAVRNAQGIRESYKEN
;
A
#
# COMPACT_ATOMS: atom_id res chain seq x y z
N MET A 1 -32.63 -69.92 -40.36
CA MET A 1 -31.99 -70.39 -39.11
C MET A 1 -30.47 -70.34 -39.28
N LYS A 2 -29.81 -69.35 -38.68
CA LYS A 2 -28.36 -69.32 -38.41
C LYS A 2 -28.06 -68.18 -37.44
N ASN A 3 -27.51 -68.56 -36.28
CA ASN A 3 -26.90 -67.70 -35.27
C ASN A 3 -25.66 -67.01 -35.83
N ILE A 4 -25.38 -65.76 -35.43
CA ILE A 4 -23.99 -65.30 -35.16
C ILE A 4 -24.00 -64.36 -33.94
N TRP A 5 -23.11 -64.72 -33.02
CA TRP A 5 -22.81 -64.16 -31.71
C TRP A 5 -21.47 -63.41 -31.84
N PHE A 6 -21.38 -62.14 -31.41
CA PHE A 6 -20.10 -61.46 -31.21
C PHE A 6 -20.06 -60.88 -29.80
N GLY A 7 -19.18 -61.46 -28.98
CA GLY A 7 -18.90 -61.07 -27.61
C GLY A 7 -18.01 -59.83 -27.54
N ASN A 8 -18.35 -58.93 -26.63
CA ASN A 8 -17.73 -57.62 -26.44
C ASN A 8 -16.65 -57.73 -25.34
N LYS A 9 -15.38 -57.92 -25.73
CA LYS A 9 -14.21 -58.00 -24.83
C LYS A 9 -13.76 -56.64 -24.25
N THR A 10 -14.46 -55.55 -24.53
CA THR A 10 -14.09 -54.20 -24.10
C THR A 10 -14.69 -53.80 -22.75
N TYR A 11 -15.78 -54.45 -22.32
CA TYR A 11 -16.45 -54.11 -21.05
C TYR A 11 -15.73 -54.64 -19.80
N THR A 12 -14.99 -55.75 -19.91
CA THR A 12 -14.34 -56.38 -18.75
C THR A 12 -13.07 -55.63 -18.30
N ALA A 13 -12.40 -54.92 -19.21
CA ALA A 13 -11.20 -54.14 -18.89
C ALA A 13 -11.54 -52.85 -18.13
N PHE A 14 -12.70 -52.24 -18.40
CA PHE A 14 -13.10 -50.98 -17.75
C PHE A 14 -13.52 -51.18 -16.28
N ILE A 15 -14.12 -52.32 -15.95
CA ILE A 15 -14.55 -52.64 -14.57
C ILE A 15 -13.34 -53.00 -13.69
N ALA A 16 -12.30 -53.61 -14.24
CA ALA A 16 -11.08 -53.96 -13.49
C ALA A 16 -10.27 -52.71 -13.05
N VAL A 17 -10.21 -51.66 -13.89
CA VAL A 17 -9.51 -50.41 -13.55
C VAL A 17 -10.25 -49.63 -12.46
N LEU A 18 -11.58 -49.66 -12.45
CA LEU A 18 -12.40 -48.99 -11.43
C LEU A 18 -12.30 -49.66 -10.05
N LEU A 19 -12.16 -50.99 -10.00
CA LEU A 19 -12.02 -51.73 -8.75
C LEU A 19 -10.61 -51.65 -8.14
N ILE A 20 -9.56 -51.45 -8.96
CA ILE A 20 -8.19 -51.23 -8.46
C ILE A 20 -8.03 -49.80 -7.91
N GLY A 21 -8.70 -48.80 -8.52
CA GLY A 21 -8.72 -47.42 -8.02
C GLY A 21 -9.39 -47.24 -6.64
N LEU A 22 -10.37 -48.10 -6.31
CA LEU A 22 -11.11 -48.05 -5.05
C LEU A 22 -10.38 -48.72 -3.86
N LYS A 23 -9.37 -49.57 -4.11
CA LYS A 23 -8.59 -50.21 -3.03
C LYS A 23 -7.30 -49.46 -2.65
N LEU A 24 -6.78 -48.59 -3.51
CA LEU A 24 -5.58 -47.79 -3.22
C LEU A 24 -5.84 -46.53 -2.38
N SER A 25 -7.10 -46.10 -2.25
CA SER A 25 -7.50 -44.96 -1.41
C SER A 25 -7.57 -45.31 0.09
N ALA A 26 -7.58 -46.61 0.45
CA ALA A 26 -7.62 -47.08 1.83
C ALA A 26 -6.23 -47.26 2.49
N LEU A 27 -5.14 -46.99 1.77
CA LEU A 27 -3.76 -47.13 2.26
C LEU A 27 -3.03 -45.80 2.48
N TYR A 28 -3.71 -44.67 2.28
CA TYR A 28 -3.19 -43.38 2.75
C TYR A 28 -3.63 -43.16 4.20
N PRO A 29 -2.70 -43.04 5.17
CA PRO A 29 -3.08 -42.61 6.50
C PRO A 29 -3.77 -41.25 6.37
N SER A 30 -5.03 -41.19 6.80
CA SER A 30 -5.75 -39.94 7.00
C SER A 30 -4.81 -38.98 7.72
N ARG A 31 -4.42 -37.91 7.03
CA ARG A 31 -3.58 -36.86 7.62
C ARG A 31 -4.38 -36.36 8.81
N ALA A 32 -3.96 -36.77 10.02
CA ALA A 32 -4.66 -36.45 11.26
C ALA A 32 -4.99 -34.97 11.22
N ALA A 33 -6.29 -34.66 11.22
CA ALA A 33 -6.74 -33.29 11.26
C ALA A 33 -6.04 -32.62 12.45
N THR A 34 -5.23 -31.60 12.16
CA THR A 34 -4.59 -30.81 13.21
C THR A 34 -5.71 -30.40 14.17
N PRO A 35 -5.61 -30.71 15.48
CA PRO A 35 -6.65 -30.34 16.42
C PRO A 35 -6.93 -28.84 16.25
N PRO A 36 -8.20 -28.41 16.19
CA PRO A 36 -8.54 -27.00 16.07
C PRO A 36 -7.81 -26.25 17.18
N THR A 37 -6.95 -25.33 16.79
CA THR A 37 -6.24 -24.45 17.72
C THR A 37 -7.27 -23.85 18.67
N PRO A 38 -7.07 -23.93 20.00
CA PRO A 38 -8.07 -23.48 20.97
C PRO A 38 -8.53 -22.07 20.64
N THR A 39 -9.83 -21.92 20.41
CA THR A 39 -10.45 -20.69 19.99
C THR A 39 -10.37 -19.69 21.14
N GLN A 40 -9.48 -18.69 21.01
CA GLN A 40 -9.37 -17.62 21.99
C GLN A 40 -10.54 -16.65 21.77
N SER A 41 -11.57 -16.75 22.62
CA SER A 41 -12.74 -15.87 22.58
C SER A 41 -12.32 -14.40 22.78
N GLY A 42 -12.79 -13.49 21.92
CA GLY A 42 -12.54 -12.05 22.08
C GLY A 42 -11.21 -11.53 21.51
N GLN A 43 -10.56 -12.28 20.62
CA GLN A 43 -9.33 -11.84 19.95
C GLN A 43 -9.60 -10.68 18.97
N GLU A 44 -8.79 -9.62 19.06
CA GLU A 44 -8.75 -8.54 18.06
C GLU A 44 -7.96 -8.99 16.83
N VAL A 45 -8.58 -8.99 15.65
CA VAL A 45 -7.95 -9.42 14.38
C VAL A 45 -7.96 -8.27 13.38
N TRP A 46 -6.79 -7.89 12.88
CA TRP A 46 -6.62 -6.81 11.91
C TRP A 46 -6.55 -7.33 10.48
N LEU A 47 -7.33 -6.73 9.59
CA LEU A 47 -7.17 -6.86 8.14
C LEU A 47 -6.41 -5.64 7.64
N ASN A 48 -5.13 -5.82 7.30
CA ASN A 48 -4.29 -4.78 6.72
C ASN A 48 -4.30 -4.90 5.20
N VAL A 49 -4.93 -3.94 4.51
CA VAL A 49 -5.09 -3.94 3.05
C VAL A 49 -4.20 -2.88 2.41
N PHE A 50 -3.27 -3.31 1.56
CA PHE A 50 -2.43 -2.44 0.75
C PHE A 50 -3.12 -2.09 -0.57
N VAL A 51 -3.21 -0.80 -0.90
CA VAL A 51 -3.77 -0.32 -2.16
C VAL A 51 -2.71 0.52 -2.88
N HIS A 52 -2.17 -0.04 -3.97
CA HIS A 52 -1.06 0.55 -4.72
C HIS A 52 -1.45 1.82 -5.50
N GLY A 53 -0.45 2.55 -6.01
CA GLY A 53 -0.64 3.72 -6.86
C GLY A 53 -0.98 3.38 -8.31
N ILE A 54 -0.81 4.33 -9.23
CA ILE A 54 -0.95 4.06 -10.68
C ILE A 54 0.21 3.18 -11.20
N MET A 55 -0.01 2.46 -12.30
CA MET A 55 1.01 1.57 -12.89
C MET A 55 2.10 2.32 -13.67
N SER A 56 1.73 3.29 -14.50
CA SER A 56 2.62 4.22 -15.21
C SER A 56 1.77 5.13 -16.09
N ILE A 57 2.26 6.34 -16.40
CA ILE A 57 1.72 7.20 -17.47
C ILE A 57 2.73 7.46 -18.59
N LYS A 58 4.01 7.11 -18.37
CA LYS A 58 5.13 7.50 -19.23
C LYS A 58 4.92 7.25 -20.73
N PRO A 59 4.44 6.08 -21.18
CA PRO A 59 4.28 5.82 -22.63
C PRO A 59 3.14 6.60 -23.29
N HIS A 60 2.28 7.28 -22.51
CA HIS A 60 1.06 7.90 -23.03
C HIS A 60 0.95 9.39 -22.75
N VAL A 61 2.00 10.05 -22.27
CA VAL A 61 2.02 11.52 -22.08
C VAL A 61 2.21 12.22 -23.43
N SER A 62 1.17 12.20 -24.26
CA SER A 62 1.02 13.12 -25.39
C SER A 62 -0.05 14.16 -25.03
N TRP A 63 0.01 15.36 -25.63
CA TRP A 63 -0.97 16.42 -25.37
C TRP A 63 -2.41 16.01 -25.71
N ASN A 64 -2.59 15.16 -26.73
CA ASN A 64 -3.91 14.62 -27.09
C ASN A 64 -4.44 13.65 -26.02
N ASN A 65 -3.59 12.77 -25.47
CA ASN A 65 -3.97 11.88 -24.37
C ASN A 65 -4.21 12.66 -23.08
N PHE A 66 -3.48 13.76 -22.86
CA PHE A 66 -3.67 14.67 -21.73
C PHE A 66 -5.12 15.18 -21.66
N MET A 67 -5.69 15.62 -22.78
CA MET A 67 -7.07 16.11 -22.82
C MET A 67 -8.11 15.01 -22.55
N LEU A 68 -7.84 13.77 -22.95
CA LEU A 68 -8.70 12.63 -22.64
C LEU A 68 -8.73 12.33 -21.14
N PHE A 69 -7.59 12.45 -20.45
CA PHE A 69 -7.54 12.30 -18.99
C PHE A 69 -8.34 13.39 -18.27
N VAL A 70 -8.24 14.65 -18.73
CA VAL A 70 -8.98 15.78 -18.14
C VAL A 70 -10.49 15.60 -18.29
N LYS A 71 -10.96 15.03 -19.41
CA LYS A 71 -12.38 14.77 -19.67
C LYS A 71 -12.90 13.47 -19.03
N ASP A 72 -12.03 12.67 -18.41
CA ASP A 72 -12.37 11.34 -17.91
C ASP A 72 -12.91 10.41 -19.03
N GLU A 73 -12.35 10.54 -20.24
CA GLU A 73 -12.69 9.78 -21.45
C GLU A 73 -11.54 8.82 -21.82
N ILE A 74 -11.19 7.94 -20.88
CA ILE A 74 -10.07 7.01 -21.07
C ILE A 74 -10.49 5.65 -21.64
N ASP A 75 -11.79 5.37 -21.69
CA ASP A 75 -12.31 4.07 -22.14
C ASP A 75 -12.01 3.86 -23.63
N GLY A 76 -11.51 2.68 -23.99
CA GLY A 76 -11.12 2.32 -25.36
C GLY A 76 -9.83 2.99 -25.86
N THR A 77 -9.11 3.70 -25.00
CA THR A 77 -7.84 4.34 -25.36
C THR A 77 -6.68 3.35 -25.35
N LEU A 78 -5.59 3.70 -26.05
CA LEU A 78 -4.35 2.92 -25.97
C LEU A 78 -3.80 2.88 -24.53
N TYR A 79 -4.00 3.96 -23.77
CA TYR A 79 -3.59 4.02 -22.37
C TYR A 79 -4.31 2.98 -21.53
N GLU A 80 -5.65 2.91 -21.63
CA GLU A 80 -6.43 1.93 -20.87
C GLU A 80 -5.93 0.52 -21.14
N LYS A 81 -5.84 0.14 -22.42
CA LYS A 81 -5.45 -1.22 -22.78
C LYS A 81 -4.01 -1.55 -22.42
N THR A 82 -3.09 -0.58 -22.51
CA THR A 82 -1.70 -0.77 -22.07
C THR A 82 -1.65 -1.00 -20.56
N VAL A 83 -2.36 -0.20 -19.76
CA VAL A 83 -2.39 -0.36 -18.30
C VAL A 83 -3.03 -1.71 -17.94
N GLU A 84 -4.10 -2.12 -18.61
CA GLU A 84 -4.72 -3.43 -18.43
C GLU A 84 -3.71 -4.57 -18.62
N LEU A 85 -2.97 -4.57 -19.73
CA LEU A 85 -1.93 -5.57 -20.00
C LEU A 85 -0.79 -5.53 -18.98
N MET A 86 -0.36 -4.33 -18.57
CA MET A 86 0.62 -4.19 -17.47
C MET A 86 0.07 -4.71 -16.13
N ARG A 87 -1.24 -4.63 -15.87
CA ARG A 87 -1.85 -5.18 -14.66
C ARG A 87 -1.92 -6.70 -14.70
N GLU A 88 -1.94 -7.33 -15.86
CA GLU A 88 -1.90 -8.78 -16.01
C GLU A 88 -0.48 -9.34 -15.86
N ASP A 89 0.53 -8.51 -16.09
CA ASP A 89 1.92 -8.89 -16.00
C ASP A 89 2.45 -8.89 -14.54
N SER A 90 2.76 -10.10 -14.07
CA SER A 90 3.32 -10.33 -12.73
C SER A 90 4.67 -9.64 -12.47
N PHE A 91 5.39 -9.23 -13.53
CA PHE A 91 6.64 -8.49 -13.40
C PHE A 91 6.46 -7.22 -12.57
N PHE A 92 5.37 -6.48 -12.77
CA PHE A 92 5.14 -5.22 -12.05
C PHE A 92 4.82 -5.39 -10.57
N TYR A 93 4.54 -6.62 -10.10
CA TYR A 93 4.22 -6.91 -8.70
C TYR A 93 5.49 -7.02 -7.83
N LYS A 94 6.66 -7.06 -8.46
CA LYS A 94 7.92 -7.45 -7.82
C LYS A 94 8.60 -6.34 -7.01
N ASN A 95 8.17 -5.08 -7.11
CA ASN A 95 8.83 -3.92 -6.44
C ASN A 95 7.98 -3.16 -5.42
N GLN A 96 6.72 -3.53 -5.26
CA GLN A 96 5.78 -2.85 -4.38
C GLN A 96 4.70 -3.82 -3.88
N ALA A 97 3.99 -3.46 -2.82
CA ALA A 97 2.88 -4.26 -2.31
C ALA A 97 1.67 -4.17 -3.28
N MET A 98 1.63 -5.11 -4.22
CA MET A 98 0.65 -5.21 -5.30
C MET A 98 0.55 -6.66 -5.76
N GLN A 99 -0.66 -7.11 -6.09
CA GLN A 99 -0.94 -8.36 -6.79
C GLN A 99 -1.94 -8.07 -7.93
N ARG A 100 -2.51 -9.10 -8.55
CA ARG A 100 -3.57 -8.98 -9.58
C ARG A 100 -4.82 -8.25 -9.07
N ILE A 101 -5.71 -7.89 -9.99
CA ILE A 101 -6.97 -7.20 -9.68
C ILE A 101 -7.80 -7.96 -8.63
N GLY A 102 -8.41 -7.22 -7.70
CA GLY A 102 -9.22 -7.74 -6.59
C GLY A 102 -8.47 -7.83 -5.27
N LEU A 103 -9.14 -8.34 -4.24
CA LEU A 103 -8.59 -8.51 -2.90
C LEU A 103 -7.89 -9.87 -2.78
N HIS A 104 -6.59 -9.88 -2.50
CA HIS A 104 -5.78 -11.10 -2.39
C HIS A 104 -5.05 -11.14 -1.06
N ARG A 105 -5.08 -12.31 -0.39
CA ARG A 105 -4.36 -12.54 0.86
C ARG A 105 -2.86 -12.61 0.58
N VAL A 106 -2.09 -12.04 1.49
CA VAL A 106 -0.63 -12.07 1.50
C VAL A 106 -0.18 -12.96 2.65
N ASP A 107 0.69 -13.91 2.33
CA ASP A 107 1.39 -14.69 3.33
C ASP A 107 2.76 -14.04 3.61
N PRO A 108 2.99 -13.46 4.80
CA PRO A 108 4.25 -12.79 5.13
C PRO A 108 5.45 -13.74 5.16
N THR A 109 5.24 -15.06 5.15
CA THR A 109 6.33 -16.03 5.11
C THR A 109 6.86 -16.31 3.70
N ASN A 110 6.07 -16.00 2.66
CA ASN A 110 6.42 -16.25 1.27
C ASN A 110 7.01 -15.00 0.60
N THR A 111 8.21 -14.60 1.02
CA THR A 111 8.85 -13.32 0.64
C THR A 111 9.61 -13.35 -0.70
N THR A 112 10.04 -14.52 -1.17
CA THR A 112 10.79 -14.67 -2.43
C THR A 112 10.00 -14.14 -3.62
N ASP A 113 10.59 -13.18 -4.36
CA ASP A 113 9.97 -12.49 -5.51
C ASP A 113 8.60 -11.85 -5.20
N ASN A 114 8.29 -11.63 -3.92
CA ASN A 114 6.98 -11.16 -3.46
C ASN A 114 7.15 -9.93 -2.56
N SER A 115 7.09 -8.76 -3.18
CA SER A 115 7.18 -7.48 -2.47
C SER A 115 6.07 -7.27 -1.45
N SER A 116 4.87 -7.83 -1.68
CA SER A 116 3.75 -7.73 -0.73
C SER A 116 4.05 -8.48 0.57
N ALA A 117 4.57 -9.71 0.46
CA ALA A 117 4.99 -10.50 1.60
C ALA A 117 6.20 -9.85 2.31
N SER A 118 7.18 -9.39 1.54
CA SER A 118 8.37 -8.68 2.06
C SER A 118 7.98 -7.43 2.87
N LEU A 119 7.01 -6.64 2.39
CA LEU A 119 6.51 -5.49 3.15
C LEU A 119 5.77 -5.92 4.42
N SER A 120 4.93 -6.94 4.33
CA SER A 120 4.17 -7.47 5.46
C SER A 120 5.12 -7.95 6.57
N PHE A 121 6.11 -8.77 6.22
CA PHE A 121 7.19 -9.21 7.11
C PHE A 121 7.92 -8.03 7.76
N THR A 122 8.32 -7.03 6.96
CA THR A 122 9.04 -5.85 7.47
C THR A 122 8.18 -5.09 8.50
N MET A 123 6.88 -4.92 8.22
CA MET A 123 5.96 -4.26 9.14
C MET A 123 5.74 -5.07 10.43
N GLU A 124 5.66 -6.40 10.35
CA GLU A 124 5.55 -7.26 11.53
C GLU A 124 6.79 -7.14 12.43
N GLU A 125 7.98 -7.18 11.85
CA GLU A 125 9.23 -7.06 12.59
C GLU A 125 9.42 -5.68 13.21
N ILE A 126 9.00 -4.62 12.51
CA ILE A 126 8.98 -3.26 13.07
C ILE A 126 7.95 -3.17 14.20
N ASN A 127 6.73 -3.66 14.01
CA ASN A 127 5.72 -3.66 15.07
C ASN A 127 6.19 -4.43 16.30
N LYS A 128 6.85 -5.57 16.11
CA LYS A 128 7.51 -6.33 17.19
C LYS A 128 8.54 -5.50 17.92
N HIS A 129 9.38 -4.78 17.20
CA HIS A 129 10.39 -3.90 17.81
C HIS A 129 9.77 -2.81 18.71
N TYR A 130 8.61 -2.27 18.32
CA TYR A 130 7.92 -1.22 19.09
C TYR A 130 6.83 -1.76 20.05
N GLY A 131 6.66 -3.08 20.18
CA GLY A 131 5.62 -3.66 21.04
C GLY A 131 4.18 -3.40 20.54
N LEU A 132 4.00 -3.22 19.23
CA LEU A 132 2.71 -2.95 18.57
C LEU A 132 2.17 -4.20 17.85
N GLN A 133 2.53 -5.40 18.30
CA GLN A 133 2.14 -6.64 17.66
C GLN A 133 0.64 -6.88 17.80
N LYS A 134 0.02 -7.31 16.70
CA LYS A 134 -1.40 -7.66 16.65
C LYS A 134 -1.58 -8.88 15.78
N THR A 135 -2.64 -9.65 16.02
CA THR A 135 -3.07 -10.68 15.08
C THR A 135 -3.52 -10.02 13.80
N THR A 136 -2.76 -10.21 12.73
CA THR A 136 -2.91 -9.46 11.49
C THR A 136 -3.01 -10.41 10.31
N HIS A 137 -3.92 -10.11 9.39
CA HIS A 137 -3.99 -10.71 8.08
C HIS A 137 -3.70 -9.61 7.05
N TYR A 138 -2.72 -9.87 6.20
CA TYR A 138 -2.30 -8.92 5.18
C TYR A 138 -2.99 -9.24 3.86
N TYR A 139 -3.37 -8.20 3.14
CA TYR A 139 -4.00 -8.27 1.84
C TYR A 139 -3.43 -7.21 0.92
N THR A 140 -3.50 -7.44 -0.38
CA THR A 140 -3.45 -6.38 -1.37
C THR A 140 -4.83 -6.25 -2.02
N PHE A 141 -5.20 -5.02 -2.39
CA PHE A 141 -6.27 -4.79 -3.34
C PHE A 141 -5.67 -4.25 -4.63
N GLY A 142 -5.62 -5.10 -5.66
CA GLY A 142 -5.26 -4.69 -7.00
C GLY A 142 -6.44 -3.97 -7.66
N TRP A 143 -6.23 -2.74 -8.11
CA TRP A 143 -7.21 -1.97 -8.87
C TRP A 143 -6.69 -1.71 -10.28
N SER A 144 -7.50 -1.07 -11.13
CA SER A 144 -7.16 -0.86 -12.53
C SER A 144 -5.85 -0.09 -12.74
N GLY A 145 -5.48 0.80 -11.79
CA GLY A 145 -4.33 1.68 -11.94
C GLY A 145 -4.57 2.86 -12.88
N LEU A 146 -5.82 3.05 -13.33
CA LEU A 146 -6.20 4.06 -14.30
C LEU A 146 -6.45 5.43 -13.66
N LEU A 147 -6.02 6.49 -14.34
CA LEU A 147 -6.28 7.87 -13.93
C LEU A 147 -7.68 8.37 -14.31
N SER A 148 -8.73 7.59 -13.97
CA SER A 148 -10.12 7.97 -14.18
C SER A 148 -10.91 8.09 -12.88
N GLN A 149 -11.74 9.12 -12.74
CA GLN A 149 -12.60 9.26 -11.56
C GLN A 149 -13.69 8.20 -11.54
N LYS A 150 -14.39 8.01 -12.66
CA LYS A 150 -15.38 6.94 -12.82
C LYS A 150 -14.79 5.58 -12.50
N ARG A 151 -13.59 5.28 -13.01
CA ARG A 151 -12.94 4.00 -12.75
C ARG A 151 -12.53 3.82 -11.30
N ARG A 152 -11.96 4.85 -10.66
CA ARG A 152 -11.62 4.80 -9.23
C ARG A 152 -12.84 4.55 -8.35
N TYR A 153 -13.98 5.12 -8.70
CA TYR A 153 -15.24 4.84 -8.00
C TYR A 153 -15.68 3.37 -8.18
N LYS A 154 -15.66 2.86 -9.42
CA LYS A 154 -15.97 1.44 -9.70
C LYS A 154 -15.04 0.49 -8.94
N ASP A 155 -13.74 0.73 -9.02
CA ASP A 155 -12.76 -0.10 -8.32
C ASP A 155 -12.91 0.00 -6.78
N SER A 156 -13.36 1.16 -6.26
CA SER A 156 -13.70 1.31 -4.84
C SER A 156 -14.94 0.50 -4.45
N LYS A 157 -15.93 0.35 -5.34
CA LYS A 157 -17.09 -0.51 -5.12
C LYS A 157 -16.65 -1.98 -5.03
N ASP A 158 -15.76 -2.40 -5.93
CA ASP A 158 -15.23 -3.76 -5.91
C ASP A 158 -14.43 -4.05 -4.62
N LEU A 159 -13.67 -3.05 -4.13
CA LEU A 159 -13.00 -3.11 -2.83
C LEU A 159 -14.01 -3.27 -1.68
N PHE A 160 -15.07 -2.46 -1.66
CA PHE A 160 -16.12 -2.51 -0.64
C PHE A 160 -16.74 -3.91 -0.54
N VAL A 161 -17.22 -4.44 -1.66
CA VAL A 161 -17.86 -5.77 -1.73
C VAL A 161 -16.89 -6.88 -1.32
N SER A 162 -15.63 -6.79 -1.77
CA SER A 162 -14.60 -7.76 -1.42
C SER A 162 -14.26 -7.75 0.07
N LEU A 163 -14.22 -6.57 0.69
CA LEU A 163 -13.99 -6.41 2.12
C LEU A 163 -15.12 -7.01 2.95
N GLU A 164 -16.39 -6.72 2.62
CA GLU A 164 -17.52 -7.31 3.35
C GLU A 164 -17.50 -8.85 3.30
N LYS A 165 -17.16 -9.40 2.13
CA LYS A 165 -17.03 -10.86 1.95
C LYS A 165 -15.88 -11.42 2.79
N GLU A 166 -14.71 -10.80 2.77
CA GLU A 166 -13.55 -11.29 3.52
C GLU A 166 -13.74 -11.15 5.03
N ILE A 167 -14.37 -10.07 5.51
CA ILE A 167 -14.70 -9.92 6.93
C ILE A 167 -15.62 -11.06 7.40
N LYS A 168 -16.69 -11.36 6.66
CA LYS A 168 -17.60 -12.48 7.00
C LYS A 168 -16.85 -13.81 7.05
N LYS A 169 -15.95 -14.05 6.09
CA LYS A 169 -15.11 -15.25 6.05
C LYS A 169 -14.14 -15.33 7.23
N VAL A 170 -13.54 -14.21 7.65
CA VAL A 170 -12.65 -14.18 8.81
C VAL A 170 -13.44 -14.34 10.10
N GLN A 171 -14.63 -13.73 10.22
CA GLN A 171 -15.53 -13.92 11.37
C GLN A 171 -15.89 -15.39 11.61
N GLN A 172 -16.03 -16.18 10.54
CA GLN A 172 -16.28 -17.62 10.63
C GLN A 172 -15.07 -18.45 11.07
N GLN A 173 -13.85 -17.90 11.03
CA GLN A 173 -12.61 -18.60 11.41
C GLN A 173 -12.29 -18.47 12.90
N TYR A 174 -12.90 -17.53 13.62
CA TYR A 174 -12.61 -17.24 15.02
C TYR A 174 -13.92 -17.22 15.82
N ASP A 175 -13.84 -17.52 17.11
CA ASP A 175 -14.99 -17.42 18.01
C ASP A 175 -15.19 -15.97 18.47
N ASN A 176 -16.24 -15.33 17.93
CA ASN A 176 -16.63 -13.95 18.21
C ASN A 176 -15.46 -12.92 18.16
N PRO A 177 -14.74 -12.79 17.03
CA PRO A 177 -13.60 -11.89 16.94
C PRO A 177 -14.01 -10.42 16.80
N SER A 178 -13.21 -9.53 17.37
CA SER A 178 -13.30 -8.09 17.04
C SER A 178 -12.46 -7.83 15.79
N ILE A 179 -13.10 -7.83 14.61
CA ILE A 179 -12.43 -7.55 13.34
C ILE A 179 -12.19 -6.05 13.18
N LYS A 180 -10.95 -5.69 12.84
CA LYS A 180 -10.50 -4.32 12.57
C LYS A 180 -9.97 -4.21 11.16
N VAL A 181 -10.28 -3.12 10.47
CA VAL A 181 -9.84 -2.89 9.08
C VAL A 181 -8.91 -1.68 8.99
N ARG A 182 -7.70 -1.92 8.49
CA ARG A 182 -6.76 -0.87 8.11
C ARG A 182 -6.54 -0.91 6.60
N ILE A 183 -6.77 0.21 5.95
CA ILE A 183 -6.45 0.38 4.52
C ILE A 183 -5.28 1.35 4.41
N ILE A 184 -4.21 0.93 3.74
CA ILE A 184 -3.05 1.76 3.44
C ILE A 184 -3.02 2.01 1.94
N GLY A 185 -3.51 3.19 1.55
CA GLY A 185 -3.58 3.61 0.16
C GLY A 185 -2.43 4.53 -0.20
N TYR A 186 -1.67 4.15 -1.23
CA TYR A 186 -0.55 4.94 -1.73
C TYR A 186 -0.93 5.71 -2.99
N SER A 187 -0.52 6.97 -3.08
CA SER A 187 -0.79 7.82 -4.26
C SER A 187 -2.30 7.79 -4.60
N HIS A 188 -2.69 7.54 -5.85
CA HIS A 188 -4.10 7.40 -6.25
C HIS A 188 -4.82 6.16 -5.68
N GLY A 189 -4.11 5.15 -5.18
CA GLY A 189 -4.74 4.07 -4.40
C GLY A 189 -5.40 4.57 -3.12
N GLY A 190 -4.88 5.66 -2.55
CA GLY A 190 -5.55 6.39 -1.47
C GLY A 190 -6.85 7.05 -1.93
N ASN A 191 -6.94 7.53 -3.17
CA ASN A 191 -8.18 8.06 -3.73
C ASN A 191 -9.21 6.96 -4.02
N VAL A 192 -8.80 5.76 -4.45
CA VAL A 192 -9.68 4.58 -4.51
C VAL A 192 -10.22 4.28 -3.11
N SER A 193 -9.34 4.22 -2.12
CA SER A 193 -9.72 3.94 -0.72
C SER A 193 -10.66 5.00 -0.14
N LEU A 194 -10.45 6.29 -0.45
CA LEU A 194 -11.29 7.39 0.00
C LEU A 194 -12.70 7.35 -0.64
N ASN A 195 -12.81 6.84 -1.87
CA ASN A 195 -14.10 6.66 -2.55
C ASN A 195 -15.00 5.62 -1.85
N LEU A 196 -14.50 4.83 -0.90
CA LEU A 196 -15.34 3.97 -0.08
C LEU A 196 -16.41 4.77 0.66
N GLY A 197 -16.13 6.01 1.05
CA GLY A 197 -17.13 6.91 1.64
C GLY A 197 -18.27 7.22 0.67
N LEU A 198 -17.97 7.45 -0.61
CA LEU A 198 -18.99 7.72 -1.62
C LEU A 198 -19.81 6.47 -1.95
N VAL A 199 -19.14 5.32 -2.05
CA VAL A 199 -19.79 4.00 -2.26
C VAL A 199 -20.72 3.66 -1.09
N HIS A 200 -20.26 3.88 0.15
CA HIS A 200 -21.06 3.71 1.36
C HIS A 200 -22.32 4.58 1.32
N GLN A 201 -22.18 5.89 1.02
CA GLN A 201 -23.32 6.81 0.95
C GLN A 201 -24.34 6.43 -0.14
N LYS A 202 -23.87 6.09 -1.33
CA LYS A 202 -24.73 5.94 -2.52
C LYS A 202 -25.31 4.55 -2.70
N GLU A 203 -24.53 3.52 -2.39
CA GLU A 203 -24.86 2.14 -2.77
C GLU A 203 -25.09 1.24 -1.55
N PHE A 204 -24.43 1.51 -0.42
CA PHE A 204 -24.52 0.67 0.77
C PHE A 204 -24.76 1.46 2.08
N PRO A 205 -25.77 2.35 2.14
CA PRO A 205 -25.96 3.26 3.29
C PRO A 205 -26.34 2.54 4.59
N GLN A 206 -26.75 1.28 4.51
CA GLN A 206 -27.12 0.43 5.65
C GLN A 206 -26.01 -0.55 6.04
N SER A 207 -24.87 -0.53 5.35
CA SER A 207 -23.76 -1.43 5.69
C SER A 207 -23.14 -1.06 7.03
N THR A 208 -22.83 -2.08 7.82
CA THR A 208 -22.10 -1.95 9.08
C THR A 208 -20.59 -1.99 8.89
N LEU A 209 -20.10 -2.09 7.64
CA LEU A 209 -18.67 -2.04 7.35
C LEU A 209 -18.08 -0.73 7.89
N ARG A 210 -16.99 -0.85 8.64
CA ARG A 210 -16.19 0.29 9.10
C ARG A 210 -14.73 0.04 8.79
N VAL A 211 -14.04 1.11 8.41
CA VAL A 211 -12.60 1.19 8.23
C VAL A 211 -12.05 1.87 9.47
N ASP A 212 -11.47 1.08 10.37
CA ASP A 212 -10.90 1.59 11.62
C ASP A 212 -9.78 2.60 11.35
N GLU A 213 -8.92 2.31 10.37
CA GLU A 213 -7.84 3.20 9.97
C GLU A 213 -7.68 3.30 8.45
N LEU A 214 -7.89 4.49 7.90
CA LEU A 214 -7.49 4.81 6.54
C LEU A 214 -6.17 5.59 6.57
N VAL A 215 -5.10 4.99 6.05
CA VAL A 215 -3.78 5.60 5.92
C VAL A 215 -3.55 6.03 4.47
N LEU A 216 -3.59 7.33 4.23
CA LEU A 216 -3.34 7.97 2.93
C LEU A 216 -1.85 8.34 2.85
N LEU A 217 -1.09 7.65 2.02
CA LEU A 217 0.36 7.82 1.91
C LEU A 217 0.74 8.47 0.59
N GLY A 218 1.23 9.71 0.63
CA GLY A 218 1.58 10.46 -0.58
C GLY A 218 0.38 10.62 -1.54
N THR A 219 -0.85 10.53 -1.02
CA THR A 219 -2.09 10.61 -1.79
C THR A 219 -2.36 12.06 -2.19
N PRO A 220 -2.56 12.36 -3.48
CA PRO A 220 -2.98 13.70 -3.88
C PRO A 220 -4.37 13.99 -3.32
N VAL A 221 -4.52 15.07 -2.55
CA VAL A 221 -5.80 15.50 -1.99
C VAL A 221 -6.57 16.25 -3.07
N LEU A 222 -7.70 15.69 -3.49
CA LEU A 222 -8.52 16.21 -4.59
C LEU A 222 -9.77 16.90 -4.06
N THR A 223 -10.04 18.10 -4.54
CA THR A 223 -11.20 18.90 -4.08
C THR A 223 -12.54 18.19 -4.34
N ASP A 224 -12.62 17.34 -5.38
CA ASP A 224 -13.84 16.61 -5.71
C ASP A 224 -14.11 15.40 -4.79
N THR A 225 -13.13 14.93 -4.01
CA THR A 225 -13.28 13.75 -3.12
C THR A 225 -12.87 14.00 -1.68
N ASP A 226 -12.23 15.13 -1.37
CA ASP A 226 -11.71 15.38 -0.04
C ASP A 226 -12.79 15.50 1.04
N HIS A 227 -14.01 15.86 0.68
CA HIS A 227 -15.16 15.90 1.58
C HIS A 227 -15.54 14.51 2.11
N LEU A 228 -15.17 13.43 1.40
CA LEU A 228 -15.45 12.05 1.79
C LEU A 228 -14.74 11.62 3.07
N ILE A 229 -13.72 12.38 3.54
CA ILE A 229 -13.11 12.13 4.85
C ILE A 229 -14.10 12.31 6.01
N ASN A 230 -15.25 12.97 5.78
CA ASN A 230 -16.30 13.10 6.78
C ASN A 230 -17.19 11.87 6.88
N ASP A 231 -17.16 10.96 5.90
CA ASP A 231 -18.07 9.81 5.87
C ASP A 231 -17.88 8.87 7.06
N GLU A 232 -18.99 8.34 7.59
CA GLU A 232 -19.02 7.50 8.79
C GLU A 232 -18.37 6.13 8.61
N ILE A 233 -18.11 5.69 7.37
CA ILE A 233 -17.36 4.45 7.15
C ILE A 233 -15.96 4.51 7.78
N PHE A 234 -15.36 5.70 7.86
CA PHE A 234 -14.01 5.89 8.40
C PHE A 234 -14.05 6.27 9.89
N ASN A 235 -13.44 5.48 10.76
CA ASN A 235 -13.27 5.83 12.17
C ASN A 235 -12.09 6.78 12.38
N LYS A 236 -10.98 6.53 11.69
CA LYS A 236 -9.76 7.34 11.76
C LYS A 236 -9.09 7.47 10.40
N ILE A 237 -8.56 8.64 10.10
CA ILE A 237 -7.87 8.93 8.83
C ILE A 237 -6.50 9.54 9.13
N PHE A 238 -5.45 8.94 8.60
CA PHE A 238 -4.08 9.43 8.69
C PHE A 238 -3.60 9.85 7.31
N ASN A 239 -3.30 11.14 7.12
CA ASN A 239 -2.70 11.67 5.90
C ASN A 239 -1.19 11.84 6.06
N LEU A 240 -0.40 10.89 5.56
CA LEU A 240 1.05 10.91 5.60
C LEU A 240 1.60 11.53 4.31
N TYR A 241 2.29 12.65 4.43
CA TYR A 241 2.86 13.37 3.30
C TYR A 241 4.30 13.78 3.56
N SER A 242 5.06 14.02 2.48
CA SER A 242 6.43 14.54 2.56
C SER A 242 6.53 15.84 1.77
N LEU A 243 7.32 16.80 2.27
CA LEU A 243 7.61 18.02 1.52
C LEU A 243 8.55 17.76 0.33
N SER A 244 9.30 16.66 0.36
CA SER A 244 10.17 16.21 -0.75
C SER A 244 9.41 15.38 -1.80
N ASP A 245 8.16 15.00 -1.55
CA ASP A 245 7.31 14.37 -2.55
C ASP A 245 6.80 15.43 -3.54
N ARG A 246 7.43 15.48 -4.72
CA ARG A 246 7.04 16.38 -5.81
C ARG A 246 5.87 15.84 -6.63
N VAL A 247 5.65 14.52 -6.66
CA VAL A 247 4.63 13.87 -7.50
C VAL A 247 3.23 14.09 -6.96
N GLN A 248 3.06 14.09 -5.63
CA GLN A 248 1.76 14.31 -4.99
C GLN A 248 1.05 15.62 -5.43
N LYS A 249 1.81 16.63 -5.88
CA LYS A 249 1.24 17.89 -6.39
C LYS A 249 0.93 17.89 -7.88
N LEU A 250 1.52 16.96 -8.63
CA LEU A 250 1.43 16.91 -10.10
C LEU A 250 0.16 16.23 -10.59
N ASP A 251 -0.86 16.07 -9.73
CA ASP A 251 -2.17 15.61 -10.18
C ASP A 251 -2.93 16.79 -10.79
N PHE A 252 -2.85 16.87 -12.12
CA PHE A 252 -3.56 17.79 -13.01
C PHE A 252 -4.78 17.12 -13.66
N PHE A 253 -5.18 15.93 -13.20
CA PHE A 253 -6.23 15.10 -13.81
C PHE A 253 -7.59 15.25 -13.12
N SER A 254 -7.74 16.28 -12.29
CA SER A 254 -9.01 16.61 -11.65
C SER A 254 -9.61 17.83 -12.35
N PRO A 255 -10.84 17.75 -12.91
CA PRO A 255 -11.43 18.78 -13.77
C PRO A 255 -11.48 20.19 -13.14
N LYS A 256 -11.47 20.27 -11.80
CA LYS A 256 -11.63 21.52 -11.03
C LYS A 256 -10.36 22.02 -10.34
N GLN A 257 -9.21 21.38 -10.54
CA GLN A 257 -7.94 21.82 -9.94
C GLN A 257 -6.74 21.56 -10.86
N PHE A 258 -5.88 22.57 -11.03
CA PHE A 258 -4.64 22.44 -11.79
C PHE A 258 -3.53 21.72 -10.99
N PHE A 259 -3.60 21.73 -9.66
CA PHE A 259 -2.65 21.06 -8.77
C PHE A 259 -3.37 20.52 -7.53
N ALA A 260 -3.09 19.28 -7.16
CA ALA A 260 -3.54 18.72 -5.89
C ALA A 260 -2.80 19.31 -4.68
N SER A 261 -3.45 19.22 -3.52
CA SER A 261 -2.81 19.54 -2.24
C SER A 261 -2.15 18.29 -1.65
N ARG A 262 -1.15 18.50 -0.78
CA ARG A 262 -0.57 17.43 0.07
C ARG A 262 -1.33 17.23 1.38
N VAL A 263 -2.11 18.24 1.75
CA VAL A 263 -2.80 18.35 3.04
C VAL A 263 -4.25 18.74 2.79
N PHE A 264 -5.13 18.22 3.62
CA PHE A 264 -6.52 18.66 3.69
C PHE A 264 -6.56 20.04 4.33
N ARG A 265 -7.42 20.91 3.80
CA ARG A 265 -7.63 22.26 4.32
C ARG A 265 -9.12 22.56 4.42
N PRO A 266 -9.57 23.29 5.46
CA PRO A 266 -10.93 23.76 5.52
C PRO A 266 -11.18 24.77 4.40
N ARG A 267 -12.41 24.83 3.92
CA ARG A 267 -12.90 25.83 2.96
C ARG A 267 -14.36 26.13 3.26
N LYS A 268 -14.94 27.14 2.59
CA LYS A 268 -16.36 27.48 2.76
C LYS A 268 -17.23 26.23 2.52
N GLY A 269 -18.02 25.83 3.51
CA GLY A 269 -18.88 24.65 3.44
C GLY A 269 -18.19 23.31 3.67
N PHE A 270 -16.90 23.29 4.05
CA PHE A 270 -16.16 22.06 4.37
C PHE A 270 -15.25 22.27 5.58
N THR A 271 -15.57 21.57 6.65
CA THR A 271 -14.78 21.50 7.88
C THR A 271 -14.01 20.19 7.93
N LEU A 272 -12.80 20.23 8.49
CA LEU A 272 -12.01 19.02 8.71
C LEU A 272 -12.52 18.28 9.96
N PRO A 273 -12.75 16.97 9.90
CA PRO A 273 -13.26 16.23 11.05
C PRO A 273 -12.13 15.91 12.04
N LYS A 274 -12.46 15.79 13.34
CA LYS A 274 -11.49 15.45 14.41
C LYS A 274 -10.80 14.10 14.22
N LYS A 275 -11.38 13.20 13.42
CA LYS A 275 -10.79 11.90 13.07
C LYS A 275 -9.65 11.97 12.06
N LEU A 276 -9.44 13.13 11.43
CA LEU A 276 -8.30 13.36 10.54
C LEU A 276 -7.06 13.74 11.34
N VAL A 277 -5.96 13.04 11.06
CA VAL A 277 -4.62 13.37 11.57
C VAL A 277 -3.69 13.53 10.37
N GLN A 278 -3.06 14.70 10.26
CA GLN A 278 -2.12 14.98 9.17
C GLN A 278 -0.69 14.82 9.69
N ILE A 279 0.13 14.04 8.99
CA ILE A 279 1.48 13.67 9.42
C ILE A 279 2.48 14.07 8.34
N GLN A 280 3.31 15.06 8.65
CA GLN A 280 4.48 15.39 7.84
C GLN A 280 5.61 14.41 8.14
N LEU A 281 5.92 13.56 7.18
CA LEU A 281 7.10 12.72 7.18
C LEU A 281 8.33 13.57 6.90
N LYS A 282 9.27 13.59 7.84
CA LYS A 282 10.55 14.25 7.70
C LYS A 282 11.69 13.29 8.05
N VAL A 283 12.77 13.35 7.28
CA VAL A 283 14.00 12.63 7.62
C VAL A 283 15.15 13.62 7.65
N THR A 284 15.75 13.81 8.82
CA THR A 284 16.86 14.74 9.03
C THR A 284 18.12 13.95 9.36
N ARG A 285 19.18 14.16 8.58
CA ARG A 285 20.50 13.54 8.80
C ARG A 285 21.55 14.55 9.19
N CYS A 286 22.58 14.09 9.90
CA CYS A 286 23.82 14.84 10.05
C CYS A 286 24.56 14.95 8.70
N LYS A 287 25.13 16.12 8.41
CA LYS A 287 26.08 16.26 7.30
C LYS A 287 27.36 15.47 7.59
N ASP A 288 28.10 15.08 6.57
CA ASP A 288 29.29 14.22 6.72
C ASP A 288 30.33 14.83 7.67
N ARG A 289 30.62 16.13 7.50
CA ARG A 289 31.47 16.92 8.42
C ARG A 289 30.97 17.02 9.86
N THR A 290 29.67 16.85 10.08
CA THR A 290 29.07 16.84 11.42
C THR A 290 29.28 15.47 12.06
N ARG A 291 29.09 14.38 11.29
CA ARG A 291 29.32 13.01 11.77
C ARG A 291 30.78 12.74 12.12
N ALA A 292 31.71 13.30 11.36
CA ALA A 292 33.14 13.13 11.60
C ALA A 292 33.68 13.94 12.81
N CYS A 293 32.89 14.83 13.42
CA CYS A 293 33.34 15.71 14.48
C CYS A 293 32.45 15.54 15.74
N PRO A 294 32.95 14.91 16.82
CA PRO A 294 32.16 14.64 18.03
C PRO A 294 31.45 15.87 18.59
N LYS A 295 32.15 17.02 18.68
CA LYS A 295 31.56 18.28 19.14
C LYS A 295 30.38 18.74 18.27
N LYS A 296 30.50 18.64 16.94
CA LYS A 296 29.41 19.03 16.03
C LYS A 296 28.25 18.04 16.08
N PHE A 297 28.55 16.76 16.28
CA PHE A 297 27.55 15.72 16.44
C PHE A 297 26.68 15.96 17.69
N GLU A 298 27.30 16.23 18.84
CA GLU A 298 26.55 16.57 20.07
C GLU A 298 25.71 17.84 19.90
N LEU A 299 26.24 18.87 19.24
CA LEU A 299 25.48 20.08 18.92
C LEU A 299 24.29 19.83 17.99
N ALA A 300 24.35 18.80 17.13
CA ALA A 300 23.26 18.43 16.23
C ALA A 300 22.14 17.63 16.93
N LYS A 301 22.42 17.12 18.14
CA LYS A 301 21.48 16.39 19.00
C LYS A 301 20.73 17.31 19.99
N ASP A 302 21.24 18.50 20.26
CA ASP A 302 20.70 19.46 21.22
C ASP A 302 19.28 19.96 20.84
N LEU A 303 18.25 19.32 21.41
CA LEU A 303 16.84 19.64 21.16
C LEU A 303 16.37 20.93 21.87
N ASN A 304 17.20 21.56 22.71
CA ASN A 304 16.88 22.88 23.27
C ASN A 304 17.07 23.99 22.20
N LYS A 305 17.86 23.71 21.16
CA LYS A 305 18.09 24.65 20.06
C LYS A 305 16.99 24.57 19.02
N ARG A 306 16.29 25.70 18.83
CA ARG A 306 15.25 25.88 17.81
C ARG A 306 15.69 25.39 16.42
N SER A 307 16.88 25.79 15.96
CA SER A 307 17.40 25.43 14.64
C SER A 307 17.66 23.92 14.48
N VAL A 308 18.03 23.23 15.57
CA VAL A 308 18.19 21.78 15.59
C VAL A 308 16.83 21.08 15.52
N VAL A 309 15.84 21.50 16.30
CA VAL A 309 14.47 20.91 16.28
C VAL A 309 13.81 21.03 14.90
N TYR A 310 13.95 22.17 14.23
CA TYR A 310 13.43 22.31 12.85
C TYR A 310 14.32 21.65 11.79
N GLY A 311 15.53 21.19 12.14
CA GLY A 311 16.53 20.70 11.19
C GLY A 311 17.06 21.76 10.25
N LYS A 312 16.98 23.04 10.63
CA LYS A 312 17.43 24.21 9.86
C LYS A 312 18.74 24.77 10.40
N THR A 313 19.76 23.92 10.48
CA THR A 313 21.11 24.29 10.93
C THR A 313 22.13 23.82 9.92
N GLY A 314 23.28 24.49 9.86
CA GLY A 314 24.41 24.10 9.01
C GLY A 314 24.99 22.71 9.31
N LEU A 315 24.54 22.07 10.41
CA LEU A 315 24.93 20.73 10.87
C LEU A 315 24.08 19.60 10.28
N LEU A 316 22.84 19.90 9.90
CA LEU A 316 21.82 18.93 9.50
C LEU A 316 21.45 19.13 8.02
N ARG A 317 20.93 18.07 7.40
CA ARG A 317 20.37 18.11 6.04
C ARG A 317 19.05 17.35 5.99
N ASP A 318 18.13 17.86 5.18
CA ASP A 318 16.85 17.21 4.89
C ASP A 318 17.06 16.14 3.81
N VAL A 319 16.62 14.92 4.09
CA VAL A 319 16.60 13.79 3.15
C VAL A 319 15.23 13.10 3.18
N SER A 320 14.18 13.85 3.48
CA SER A 320 12.79 13.35 3.54
C SER A 320 12.43 12.55 2.28
N PRO A 321 11.58 11.52 2.40
CA PRO A 321 11.23 10.63 1.28
C PRO A 321 10.58 11.41 0.14
N GLY A 322 10.94 11.10 -1.10
CA GLY A 322 10.18 11.43 -2.29
C GLY A 322 9.09 10.39 -2.50
N HIS A 323 8.34 10.51 -3.60
CA HIS A 323 7.16 9.66 -3.85
C HIS A 323 7.51 8.16 -3.79
N PHE A 324 8.55 7.73 -4.50
CA PHE A 324 8.92 6.33 -4.58
C PHE A 324 9.41 5.75 -3.24
N GLU A 325 10.20 6.50 -2.46
CA GLU A 325 10.67 6.01 -1.16
C GLU A 325 9.55 5.87 -0.12
N LEU A 326 8.36 6.42 -0.38
CA LEU A 326 7.20 6.16 0.48
C LEU A 326 6.75 4.70 0.40
N TRP A 327 6.78 4.07 -0.78
CA TRP A 327 6.07 2.81 -1.05
C TRP A 327 6.89 1.68 -1.68
N PHE A 328 7.82 2.01 -2.59
CA PHE A 328 8.58 1.03 -3.35
C PHE A 328 9.79 0.53 -2.56
N PHE A 329 10.21 -0.70 -2.82
CA PHE A 329 11.53 -1.16 -2.36
C PHE A 329 12.66 -0.52 -3.17
N GLY A 330 13.85 -0.49 -2.59
CA GLY A 330 15.05 0.13 -3.17
C GLY A 330 15.53 -0.49 -4.49
N TRP A 331 15.15 -1.75 -4.76
CA TRP A 331 15.41 -2.44 -6.04
C TRP A 331 14.47 -2.02 -7.16
N THR A 332 13.63 -1.01 -6.95
CA THR A 332 12.77 -0.51 -8.01
C THR A 332 13.61 0.14 -9.12
N PRO A 333 13.28 -0.08 -10.41
CA PRO A 333 13.96 0.51 -11.57
C PRO A 333 13.60 1.99 -11.79
N VAL A 334 13.00 2.61 -10.78
CA VAL A 334 12.67 4.04 -10.79
C VAL A 334 13.56 4.71 -9.77
N ARG A 335 13.73 6.03 -9.89
CA ARG A 335 14.67 6.78 -9.05
C ARG A 335 14.37 6.59 -7.55
N TYR A 336 15.12 5.70 -6.91
CA TYR A 336 15.18 5.50 -5.47
C TYR A 336 16.57 5.90 -4.98
N ARG A 337 16.66 6.71 -3.92
CA ARG A 337 17.97 7.15 -3.41
C ARG A 337 18.64 6.06 -2.58
N ASN A 338 19.75 5.50 -3.05
CA ASN A 338 20.57 4.53 -2.30
C ASN A 338 21.08 5.07 -0.95
N HIS A 339 21.19 6.40 -0.82
CA HIS A 339 21.60 7.06 0.43
C HIS A 339 20.43 7.40 1.36
N TYR A 340 19.20 6.99 1.02
CA TYR A 340 18.03 7.12 1.89
C TYR A 340 18.20 6.20 3.12
N PRO A 341 17.98 6.67 4.36
CA PRO A 341 18.30 5.88 5.56
C PRO A 341 17.65 4.51 5.66
N LEU A 342 16.44 4.36 5.13
CA LEU A 342 15.74 3.08 5.15
C LEU A 342 16.10 2.16 3.99
N HIS A 343 16.83 2.62 2.96
CA HIS A 343 17.15 1.82 1.77
C HIS A 343 17.65 0.40 2.14
N PRO A 344 17.06 -0.68 1.59
CA PRO A 344 16.03 -0.67 0.53
C PRO A 344 14.57 -0.62 1.01
N LEU A 345 14.31 -0.50 2.31
CA LEU A 345 12.97 -0.55 2.88
C LEU A 345 12.15 0.72 2.53
N PRO A 346 10.86 0.59 2.15
CA PRO A 346 9.99 1.75 1.95
C PRO A 346 9.60 2.41 3.27
N THR A 347 9.29 3.71 3.25
CA THR A 347 8.88 4.47 4.43
C THR A 347 7.57 3.94 5.05
N VAL A 348 6.67 3.39 4.23
CA VAL A 348 5.40 2.79 4.70
C VAL A 348 5.60 1.69 5.73
N SER A 349 6.76 1.04 5.76
CA SER A 349 7.11 0.05 6.79
C SER A 349 7.05 0.61 8.22
N LEU A 350 7.23 1.93 8.38
CA LEU A 350 7.10 2.63 9.66
C LEU A 350 5.67 3.13 9.95
N ALA A 351 4.75 3.05 8.99
CA ALA A 351 3.44 3.70 9.09
C ALA A 351 2.69 3.37 10.40
N PRO A 352 2.60 2.10 10.88
CA PRO A 352 1.87 1.78 12.11
C PRO A 352 2.45 2.48 13.36
N VAL A 353 3.78 2.57 13.44
CA VAL A 353 4.48 3.24 14.55
C VAL A 353 4.24 4.75 14.48
N LEU A 354 4.35 5.31 13.27
CA LEU A 354 4.18 6.74 13.05
C LEU A 354 2.74 7.20 13.32
N THR A 355 1.74 6.44 12.87
CA THR A 355 0.33 6.74 13.13
C THR A 355 -0.01 6.58 14.61
N TYR A 356 0.45 5.51 15.26
CA TYR A 356 0.24 5.29 16.69
C TYR A 356 0.74 6.45 17.56
N HIS A 357 1.95 6.93 17.32
CA HIS A 357 2.52 8.03 18.10
C HIS A 357 1.97 9.41 17.70
N ALA A 358 1.69 9.63 16.42
CA ALA A 358 1.06 10.88 15.97
C ALA A 358 -0.38 11.02 16.50
N ASP A 359 -1.12 9.93 16.61
CA ASP A 359 -2.50 9.94 17.10
C ASP A 359 -2.60 10.49 18.53
N LYS A 360 -1.71 10.04 19.42
CA LYS A 360 -1.62 10.52 20.81
C LYS A 360 -1.45 12.04 20.91
N ILE A 361 -0.73 12.63 19.95
CA ILE A 361 -0.45 14.06 19.91
C ILE A 361 -1.60 14.82 19.24
N SER A 362 -2.29 14.18 18.31
CA SER A 362 -3.39 14.78 17.57
C SER A 362 -4.55 15.22 18.47
N ALA A 363 -4.72 14.58 19.64
CA ALA A 363 -5.73 14.95 20.61
C ALA A 363 -5.61 16.41 21.11
N SER A 364 -4.40 17.00 21.09
CA SER A 364 -4.16 18.39 21.48
C SER A 364 -4.06 19.36 20.30
N LEU A 365 -4.33 18.92 19.08
CA LEU A 365 -4.16 19.70 17.85
C LEU A 365 -5.48 19.87 17.12
N THR A 366 -5.58 20.93 16.33
CA THR A 366 -6.67 21.05 15.37
C THR A 366 -6.36 20.19 14.13
N PRO A 367 -7.37 19.65 13.41
CA PRO A 367 -7.13 18.79 12.24
C PRO A 367 -6.33 19.46 11.10
N GLU A 368 -6.29 20.80 11.06
CA GLU A 368 -5.47 21.59 10.14
C GLU A 368 -3.98 21.50 10.44
N GLN A 369 -3.62 21.30 11.71
CA GLN A 369 -2.25 21.30 12.18
C GLN A 369 -1.64 19.91 11.99
N SER A 370 -0.60 19.82 11.18
CA SER A 370 0.11 18.56 10.97
C SER A 370 1.02 18.23 12.17
N VAL A 371 1.15 16.96 12.49
CA VAL A 371 2.23 16.42 13.32
C VAL A 371 3.44 16.20 12.43
N VAL A 372 4.61 16.70 12.81
CA VAL A 372 5.87 16.38 12.14
C VAL A 372 6.49 15.18 12.84
N ALA A 373 6.63 14.07 12.11
CA ALA A 373 7.44 12.93 12.51
C ALA A 373 8.82 13.04 11.84
N ASP A 374 9.80 13.54 12.59
CA ASP A 374 11.17 13.78 12.11
C ASP A 374 12.10 12.65 12.55
N ILE A 375 12.36 11.72 11.62
CA ILE A 375 13.24 10.57 11.80
C ILE A 375 14.69 11.04 11.73
N ARG A 376 15.49 10.72 12.76
CA ARG A 376 16.91 11.09 12.88
C ARG A 376 17.77 9.85 13.13
N PRO A 377 18.12 9.12 12.06
CA PRO A 377 18.81 7.83 12.17
C PRO A 377 20.13 7.93 12.93
N GLU A 378 20.95 8.94 12.64
CA GLU A 378 22.24 9.12 13.30
C GLU A 378 22.13 9.36 14.82
N HIS A 379 21.02 9.92 15.29
CA HIS A 379 20.77 10.14 16.72
C HIS A 379 19.90 9.05 17.34
N ASN A 380 19.52 8.02 16.57
CA ASN A 380 18.63 6.94 16.98
C ASN A 380 17.30 7.42 17.61
N ILE A 381 16.70 8.48 17.06
CA ILE A 381 15.42 9.02 17.56
C ILE A 381 14.44 9.34 16.42
N ILE A 382 13.16 9.30 16.75
CA ILE A 382 12.09 9.94 15.99
C ILE A 382 11.49 11.03 16.88
N ILE A 383 11.42 12.25 16.36
CA ILE A 383 10.84 13.39 17.06
C ILE A 383 9.42 13.61 16.56
N PHE A 384 8.48 13.74 17.49
CA PHE A 384 7.13 14.18 17.18
C PHE A 384 6.87 15.57 17.75
N ARG A 385 6.39 16.47 16.89
CA ARG A 385 6.05 17.85 17.27
C ARG A 385 4.95 18.42 16.38
N PRO A 386 4.18 19.39 16.85
CA PRO A 386 3.28 20.14 15.97
C PRO A 386 4.07 20.87 14.88
N GLN A 387 3.51 20.98 13.68
CA GLN A 387 4.07 21.77 12.61
C GLN A 387 4.21 23.23 13.07
N ASN A 388 5.29 23.89 12.67
CA ASN A 388 5.67 25.25 13.09
C ASN A 388 5.93 25.44 14.59
N SER A 389 5.79 24.42 15.45
CA SER A 389 6.19 24.49 16.85
C SER A 389 7.65 24.03 17.05
N ARG A 390 8.35 24.68 17.98
CA ARG A 390 9.66 24.23 18.49
C ARG A 390 9.53 23.24 19.65
N HIS A 391 8.35 23.15 20.24
CA HIS A 391 8.10 22.26 21.37
C HIS A 391 8.06 20.82 20.85
N VAL A 392 9.01 20.02 21.30
CA VAL A 392 9.02 18.57 21.05
C VAL A 392 8.03 17.95 22.02
N HIS A 393 6.95 17.40 21.50
CA HIS A 393 5.93 16.77 22.33
C HIS A 393 6.42 15.41 22.84
N SER A 394 7.06 14.63 21.98
CA SER A 394 7.66 13.37 22.38
C SER A 394 8.83 13.00 21.48
N THR A 395 9.70 12.16 22.03
CA THR A 395 10.71 11.43 21.28
C THR A 395 10.52 9.95 21.55
N ILE A 396 10.79 9.14 20.54
CA ILE A 396 10.91 7.69 20.69
C ILE A 396 12.23 7.23 20.09
N PRO A 397 12.78 6.10 20.53
CA PRO A 397 13.90 5.47 19.85
C PRO A 397 13.54 5.22 18.38
N TYR A 398 14.49 5.43 17.49
CA TYR A 398 14.41 4.90 16.13
C TYR A 398 14.72 3.40 16.14
N ILE A 399 14.59 2.73 14.99
CA ILE A 399 15.01 1.33 14.85
C ILE A 399 16.51 1.26 15.12
N ALA A 400 16.89 0.44 16.12
CA ALA A 400 18.29 0.24 16.48
C ALA A 400 19.14 -0.10 15.24
N PRO A 401 20.32 0.51 15.03
CA PRO A 401 21.10 0.33 13.80
C PRO A 401 21.37 -1.13 13.43
N LYS A 402 21.70 -1.97 14.42
CA LYS A 402 21.91 -3.41 14.23
C LYS A 402 20.65 -4.12 13.71
N LYS A 403 19.48 -3.81 14.27
CA LYS A 403 18.20 -4.40 13.83
C LYS A 403 17.79 -3.91 12.45
N LEU A 404 17.98 -2.61 12.17
CA LEU A 404 17.73 -2.05 10.85
C LEU A 404 18.61 -2.73 9.80
N GLU A 405 19.90 -2.91 10.07
CA GLU A 405 20.81 -3.59 9.14
C GLU A 405 20.41 -5.05 8.93
N GLN A 406 20.05 -5.78 9.98
CA GLN A 406 19.50 -7.13 9.86
C GLN A 406 18.27 -7.17 8.94
N LEU A 407 17.32 -6.25 9.13
CA LEU A 407 16.13 -6.18 8.28
C LEU A 407 16.48 -5.87 6.82
N LYS A 408 17.42 -4.95 6.57
CA LYS A 408 17.88 -4.64 5.22
C LYS A 408 18.51 -5.86 4.55
N GLN A 409 19.39 -6.57 5.25
CA GLN A 409 20.03 -7.77 4.73
C GLN A 409 19.02 -8.88 4.44
N THR A 410 18.07 -9.13 5.34
CA THR A 410 16.98 -10.09 5.10
C THR A 410 16.16 -9.72 3.86
N ILE A 411 15.79 -8.45 3.73
CA ILE A 411 14.97 -8.00 2.60
C ILE A 411 15.74 -8.05 1.27
N LEU A 412 17.04 -7.73 1.26
CA LEU A 412 17.88 -7.87 0.06
C LEU A 412 17.99 -9.31 -0.44
N GLN A 413 17.83 -10.32 0.42
CA GLN A 413 17.79 -11.72 -0.02
C GLN A 413 16.53 -12.06 -0.84
N HIS A 414 15.51 -11.21 -0.78
CA HIS A 414 14.26 -11.34 -1.53
C HIS A 414 14.18 -10.39 -2.73
N GLU A 415 15.27 -9.69 -3.04
CA GLU A 415 15.37 -8.86 -4.23
C GLU A 415 15.11 -9.71 -5.48
N PRO A 416 14.18 -9.30 -6.36
CA PRO A 416 13.81 -10.11 -7.50
C PRO A 416 14.97 -10.27 -8.48
N LYS A 417 15.17 -11.49 -8.96
CA LYS A 417 16.13 -11.74 -10.05
C LYS A 417 15.64 -11.09 -11.34
N LEU A 418 16.57 -10.60 -12.16
CA LEU A 418 16.30 -10.03 -13.49
C LEU A 418 15.33 -8.84 -13.44
N TYR A 419 15.55 -7.93 -12.49
CA TYR A 419 14.73 -6.74 -12.31
C TYR A 419 15.57 -5.48 -12.56
N SER A 420 15.78 -5.13 -13.84
CA SER A 420 16.55 -3.96 -14.27
C SER A 420 15.68 -2.91 -14.93
N ASP A 421 16.21 -1.68 -15.07
CA ASP A 421 15.56 -0.59 -15.82
C ASP A 421 15.26 -0.98 -17.27
N GLU A 422 16.17 -1.73 -17.91
CA GLU A 422 16.03 -2.22 -19.28
C GLU A 422 14.84 -3.17 -19.40
N ILE A 423 14.84 -4.25 -18.61
CA ILE A 423 13.75 -5.24 -18.59
C ILE A 423 12.42 -4.55 -18.25
N TYR A 424 12.42 -3.63 -17.29
CA TYR A 424 11.21 -2.88 -16.93
C TYR A 424 10.64 -2.08 -18.10
N ASN A 425 11.50 -1.43 -18.88
CA ASN A 425 11.07 -0.70 -20.06
C ASN A 425 10.59 -1.65 -21.16
N ASP A 426 11.22 -2.81 -21.34
CA ASP A 426 10.81 -3.82 -22.32
C ASP A 426 9.39 -4.31 -22.02
N HIS A 427 9.09 -4.69 -20.78
CA HIS A 427 7.74 -5.07 -20.36
C HIS A 427 6.70 -3.96 -20.61
N ILE A 428 7.07 -2.69 -20.44
CA ILE A 428 6.19 -1.58 -20.81
C ILE A 428 5.98 -1.51 -22.33
N GLN A 429 7.04 -1.62 -23.12
CA GLN A 429 6.93 -1.54 -24.58
C GLN A 429 6.13 -2.73 -25.14
N ASP A 430 6.29 -3.91 -24.58
CA ASP A 430 5.53 -5.11 -24.93
C ASP A 430 4.03 -4.88 -24.70
N ALA A 431 3.65 -4.34 -23.54
CA ALA A 431 2.27 -3.98 -23.25
C ALA A 431 1.73 -2.93 -24.24
N VAL A 432 2.53 -1.91 -24.60
CA VAL A 432 2.13 -0.89 -25.59
C VAL A 432 1.91 -1.51 -26.97
N ARG A 433 2.85 -2.33 -27.47
CA ARG A 433 2.74 -2.98 -28.79
C ARG A 433 1.54 -3.91 -28.87
N ASN A 434 1.33 -4.72 -27.83
CA ASN A 434 0.18 -5.61 -27.75
C ASN A 434 -1.16 -4.84 -27.70
N ALA A 435 -1.20 -3.74 -26.95
CA ALA A 435 -2.38 -2.88 -26.90
C ALA A 435 -2.68 -2.21 -28.26
N GLN A 436 -1.66 -1.84 -29.03
CA GLN A 436 -1.82 -1.32 -30.40
C GLN A 436 -2.42 -2.38 -31.33
N GLY A 437 -1.84 -3.59 -31.36
CA GLY A 437 -2.32 -4.68 -32.22
C GLY A 437 -3.77 -5.07 -31.93
N ILE A 438 -4.17 -5.11 -30.65
CA ILE A 438 -5.57 -5.38 -30.27
C ILE A 438 -6.49 -4.28 -30.84
N ARG A 439 -6.12 -3.01 -30.74
CA ARG A 439 -6.95 -1.90 -31.25
C ARG A 439 -7.05 -1.89 -32.77
N GLU A 440 -6.03 -2.32 -33.49
CA GLU A 440 -6.05 -2.44 -34.95
C GLU A 440 -6.99 -3.57 -35.39
N SER A 441 -6.99 -4.71 -34.70
CA SER A 441 -7.90 -5.83 -35.00
C SER A 441 -9.40 -5.47 -34.86
N TYR A 442 -9.74 -4.50 -34.01
CA TYR A 442 -11.12 -4.00 -33.88
C TYR A 442 -11.54 -3.01 -34.97
N LYS A 443 -10.61 -2.52 -35.80
CA LYS A 443 -10.94 -1.64 -36.94
C LYS A 443 -11.20 -2.42 -38.23
N GLU A 444 -10.69 -3.66 -38.29
CA GLU A 444 -10.86 -4.55 -39.45
C GLU A 444 -12.14 -5.37 -39.38
N ASN A 445 -12.73 -5.48 -38.18
CA ASN A 445 -14.05 -6.05 -37.94
C ASN A 445 -15.09 -4.95 -37.80
#